data_AF-A0A967HIT6-F1
#
_entry.id   AF-A0A967HIT6-F1
#
_cell.length_a   1.000
_cell.length_b   1.000
_cell.length_c   1.000
_cell.angle_alpha   90.00
_cell.angle_beta   90.00
_cell.angle_gamma   90.00
#
_symmetry.space_group_name_H-M   'P 1'
#
loop_
_entity.id
_entity.type
_entity.pdbx_description
1 polymer ?
#
loop_
_entity_poly.entity_id
_entity_poly.type
_entity_poly.pdbx_seq_one_letter_code
_entity_poly.pdbx_strand_id
1 'polypeptide(L)'
;YRHAEGEVFPGRTQLVFDPIGAAEAAAAFSVGEILHPDRMARLVLFGSMGDYPDLEEVVDRLVEATWGAPAPADEYRRQVLHAAQRAVADQMMQQASRAGSAPEVRAVLSDRLERLAGRLEALGAPSPHQRLVAADVRRWQQRIENTVPGPQLQMPAGDPIGGSSRGGGR
;
A
#
# COMPACT_ATOMS: atom_id res chain seq x y z
N TYR A 1 -40.71 15.25 3.32
CA TYR A 1 -39.68 14.20 3.38
C TYR A 1 -39.02 14.10 2.02
N ARG A 2 -37.73 14.46 1.91
CA ARG A 2 -36.95 14.39 0.66
C ARG A 2 -35.91 13.29 0.88
N HIS A 3 -35.91 12.27 0.04
CA HIS A 3 -34.97 11.15 0.10
C HIS A 3 -33.55 11.67 -0.21
N ALA A 4 -32.58 11.28 0.61
CA ALA A 4 -31.16 11.55 0.39
C ALA A 4 -30.57 10.41 -0.45
N GLU A 5 -30.36 10.62 -1.74
CA GLU A 5 -29.68 9.71 -2.66
C GLU A 5 -28.16 9.96 -2.65
N GLY A 6 -27.54 9.96 -1.47
CA GLY A 6 -26.09 10.07 -1.33
C GLY A 6 -25.53 8.93 -0.51
N GLU A 7 -24.57 8.18 -1.04
CA GLU A 7 -23.78 7.21 -0.28
C GLU A 7 -23.17 7.91 0.94
N VAL A 8 -23.53 7.43 2.13
CA VAL A 8 -23.12 8.02 3.40
C VAL A 8 -21.77 7.44 3.78
N PHE A 9 -20.73 8.27 3.81
CA PHE A 9 -19.43 7.88 4.35
C PHE A 9 -19.55 7.73 5.88
N PRO A 10 -19.16 6.58 6.47
CA PRO A 10 -19.22 6.38 7.91
C PRO A 10 -18.22 7.30 8.62
N GLY A 11 -18.71 8.28 9.39
CA GLY A 11 -17.92 9.18 10.23
C GLY A 11 -18.03 8.88 11.72
N ARG A 12 -17.09 9.37 12.54
CA ARG A 12 -17.05 9.11 14.00
C ARG A 12 -18.14 9.85 14.80
N THR A 13 -18.83 10.82 14.18
CA THR A 13 -19.83 11.71 14.83
C THR A 13 -21.27 11.51 14.34
N GLN A 14 -21.50 10.55 13.43
CA GLN A 14 -22.78 9.99 12.94
C GLN A 14 -23.95 10.92 12.50
N LEU A 15 -23.88 12.25 12.61
CA LEU A 15 -24.91 13.16 12.06
C LEU A 15 -24.40 14.46 11.43
N VAL A 16 -23.10 14.74 11.49
CA VAL A 16 -22.47 15.90 10.84
C VAL A 16 -21.44 15.38 9.85
N PHE A 17 -21.35 16.00 8.66
CA PHE A 17 -20.29 15.67 7.70
C PHE A 17 -18.93 15.79 8.38
N ASP A 18 -18.16 14.71 8.36
CA ASP A 18 -16.81 14.64 8.94
C ASP A 18 -15.80 14.84 7.80
N PRO A 19 -15.30 16.08 7.60
CA PRO A 19 -14.40 16.37 6.49
C PRO A 19 -13.05 15.66 6.62
N ILE A 20 -12.59 15.34 7.83
CA ILE A 20 -11.36 14.59 8.05
C ILE A 20 -11.58 13.12 7.73
N GLY A 21 -12.71 12.55 8.15
CA GLY A 21 -13.11 11.20 7.75
C GLY A 21 -13.25 11.05 6.23
N ALA A 22 -13.78 12.06 5.54
CA ALA A 22 -13.84 12.08 4.08
C ALA A 22 -12.44 12.14 3.44
N ALA A 23 -11.52 12.94 4.00
CA ALA A 23 -10.14 13.00 3.53
C ALA A 23 -9.39 11.68 3.74
N GLU A 24 -9.61 11.02 4.88
CA GLU A 24 -9.07 9.69 5.16
C GLU A 24 -9.56 8.64 4.16
N ALA A 25 -10.87 8.59 3.90
CA ALA A 25 -11.46 7.67 2.93
C ALA A 25 -10.91 7.91 1.51
N ALA A 26 -10.83 9.17 1.08
CA ALA A 26 -10.31 9.55 -0.23
C ALA A 26 -8.82 9.20 -0.39
N ALA A 27 -8.01 9.43 0.65
CA ALA A 27 -6.60 9.07 0.66
C ALA A 27 -6.43 7.54 0.64
N ALA A 28 -7.16 6.80 1.47
CA ALA A 28 -7.11 5.34 1.51
C ALA A 28 -7.48 4.73 0.15
N PHE A 29 -8.54 5.23 -0.49
CA PHE A 29 -8.93 4.79 -1.83
C PHE A 29 -7.82 5.05 -2.86
N SER A 30 -7.32 6.28 -2.92
CA SER A 30 -6.31 6.70 -3.90
C SER A 30 -4.99 5.93 -3.73
N VAL A 31 -4.53 5.79 -2.49
CA VAL A 31 -3.32 5.02 -2.15
C VAL A 31 -3.54 3.53 -2.45
N GLY A 32 -4.71 2.98 -2.14
CA GLY A 32 -5.05 1.59 -2.44
C GLY A 32 -5.01 1.28 -3.94
N GLU A 33 -5.47 2.21 -4.78
CA GLU A 33 -5.36 2.09 -6.24
C GLU A 33 -3.91 2.15 -6.73
N ILE A 34 -3.10 3.06 -6.16
CA ILE A 34 -1.66 3.17 -6.47
C ILE A 34 -0.93 1.90 -6.06
N LEU A 35 -1.20 1.38 -4.86
CA LEU A 35 -0.59 0.19 -4.27
C LEU A 35 -1.44 -1.07 -4.48
N HIS A 36 -2.19 -1.12 -5.59
CA HIS A 36 -2.98 -2.30 -5.93
C HIS A 36 -2.05 -3.51 -6.19
N PRO A 37 -2.32 -4.72 -5.67
CA PRO A 37 -1.43 -5.89 -5.78
C PRO A 37 -0.95 -6.17 -7.22
N ASP A 38 -1.87 -6.23 -8.17
CA ASP A 38 -1.52 -6.51 -9.57
C ASP A 38 -0.75 -5.36 -10.22
N ARG A 39 -0.93 -4.12 -9.75
CA ARG A 39 -0.18 -2.96 -10.26
C ARG A 39 1.26 -3.04 -9.76
N MET A 40 1.46 -3.31 -8.47
CA MET A 40 2.80 -3.46 -7.89
C MET A 40 3.56 -4.63 -8.53
N ALA A 41 2.91 -5.78 -8.75
CA ALA A 41 3.52 -6.91 -9.42
C ALA A 41 3.98 -6.55 -10.85
N ARG A 42 3.16 -5.77 -11.58
CA ARG A 42 3.54 -5.25 -12.91
C ARG A 42 4.71 -4.27 -12.82
N LEU A 43 4.74 -3.36 -11.84
CA LEU A 43 5.87 -2.43 -11.67
C LEU A 43 7.19 -3.16 -11.41
N VAL A 44 7.17 -4.22 -10.60
CA VAL A 44 8.35 -5.09 -10.41
C VAL A 44 8.76 -5.76 -11.72
N LEU A 45 7.80 -6.31 -12.46
CA LEU A 45 8.08 -6.99 -13.74
C LEU A 45 8.65 -6.01 -14.79
N PHE A 46 7.96 -4.90 -15.03
CA PHE A 46 8.29 -3.95 -16.09
C PHE A 46 9.47 -3.05 -15.75
N GLY A 47 9.67 -2.70 -14.47
CA GLY A 47 10.81 -1.92 -14.03
C GLY A 47 12.16 -2.57 -14.37
N SER A 48 12.22 -3.91 -14.35
CA SER A 48 13.42 -4.66 -14.75
C SER A 48 13.78 -4.54 -16.25
N MET A 49 12.87 -4.01 -17.08
CA MET A 49 13.02 -3.87 -18.52
C MET A 49 13.42 -2.45 -18.97
N GLY A 50 13.60 -1.51 -18.03
CA GLY A 50 14.32 -0.23 -18.24
C GLY A 50 13.48 0.98 -18.67
N ASP A 51 12.45 0.79 -19.51
CA ASP A 51 11.63 1.91 -20.04
C ASP A 51 10.34 2.19 -19.25
N TYR A 52 10.16 1.54 -18.10
CA TYR A 52 8.97 1.68 -17.26
C TYR A 52 9.36 2.06 -15.83
N PRO A 53 8.50 2.80 -15.10
CA PRO A 53 8.71 3.03 -13.68
C PRO A 53 8.75 1.69 -12.94
N ASP A 54 9.69 1.56 -12.02
CA ASP A 54 9.74 0.44 -11.09
C ASP A 54 8.90 0.72 -9.84
N LEU A 55 8.74 -0.29 -8.99
CA LEU A 55 7.97 -0.15 -7.76
C LEU A 55 8.66 0.79 -6.77
N GLU A 56 9.98 0.80 -6.78
CA GLU A 56 10.83 1.60 -5.91
C GLU A 56 10.57 3.09 -6.11
N GLU A 57 10.61 3.57 -7.35
CA GLU A 57 10.35 4.96 -7.72
C GLU A 57 8.92 5.36 -7.32
N VAL A 58 7.92 4.52 -7.59
CA VAL A 58 6.52 4.83 -7.27
C VAL A 58 6.32 4.98 -5.77
N VAL A 59 6.86 4.05 -4.97
CA VAL A 59 6.74 4.09 -3.50
C VAL A 59 7.53 5.27 -2.94
N ASP A 60 8.73 5.54 -3.44
CA ASP A 60 9.54 6.66 -2.98
C ASP A 60 8.84 7.99 -3.27
N ARG A 61 8.26 8.18 -4.46
CA ARG A 61 7.48 9.39 -4.79
C ARG A 61 6.23 9.51 -3.93
N LEU A 62 5.57 8.42 -3.59
CA LEU A 62 4.40 8.42 -2.70
C LEU A 62 4.79 8.82 -1.26
N VAL A 63 5.90 8.29 -0.76
CA VAL A 63 6.45 8.67 0.55
C VAL A 63 6.88 10.14 0.55
N GLU A 64 7.56 10.62 -0.48
CA GLU A 64 7.96 12.04 -0.57
C GLU A 64 6.75 12.98 -0.67
N ALA A 65 5.73 12.64 -1.45
CA ALA A 65 4.51 13.43 -1.58
C ALA A 65 3.67 13.53 -0.29
N THR A 66 3.93 12.67 0.71
CA THR A 66 3.16 12.63 1.96
C THR A 66 4.03 12.94 3.18
N TRP A 67 5.08 12.15 3.41
CA TRP A 67 5.99 12.28 4.54
C TRP A 67 7.14 13.26 4.30
N GLY A 68 7.47 13.53 3.03
CA GLY A 68 8.39 14.61 2.62
C GLY A 68 7.70 15.97 2.43
N ALA A 69 6.36 16.01 2.47
CA ALA A 69 5.60 17.23 2.26
C ALA A 69 5.79 18.22 3.43
N PRO A 70 5.90 19.54 3.14
CA PRO A 70 5.99 20.55 4.19
C PRO A 70 4.70 20.58 5.02
N ALA A 71 4.85 20.62 6.34
CA ALA A 71 3.72 20.68 7.26
C ALA A 71 2.91 21.98 7.05
N PRO A 72 1.59 21.90 6.77
CA PRO A 72 0.76 23.08 6.66
C PRO A 72 0.71 23.88 7.98
N ALA A 73 0.76 25.21 7.86
CA ALA A 73 0.59 26.11 8.99
C ALA A 73 -0.83 26.00 9.60
N ASP A 74 -1.83 25.81 8.75
CA ASP A 74 -3.22 25.60 9.14
C ASP A 74 -3.44 24.21 9.75
N GLU A 75 -4.08 24.17 10.92
CA GLU A 75 -4.32 22.93 11.67
C GLU A 75 -5.21 21.95 10.90
N TYR A 76 -6.26 22.44 10.25
CA TYR A 76 -7.18 21.59 9.49
C TYR A 76 -6.46 20.90 8.32
N ARG A 77 -5.69 21.65 7.53
CA ARG A 77 -4.86 21.09 6.44
C ARG A 77 -3.80 20.12 6.97
N ARG A 78 -3.28 20.34 8.18
CA ARG A 78 -2.34 19.41 8.82
C ARG A 78 -3.00 18.08 9.16
N GLN A 79 -4.26 18.10 9.64
CA GLN A 79 -5.03 16.87 9.86
C GLN A 79 -5.33 16.13 8.55
N VAL A 80 -5.61 16.85 7.46
CA VAL A 80 -5.73 16.25 6.12
C VAL A 80 -4.43 15.58 5.69
N LEU A 81 -3.27 16.23 5.90
CA LEU A 81 -1.98 15.63 5.61
C LEU A 81 -1.72 14.38 6.48
N HIS A 82 -2.05 14.41 7.77
CA HIS A 82 -1.95 13.24 8.64
C HIS A 82 -2.79 12.06 8.13
N ALA A 83 -3.99 12.31 7.61
CA ALA A 83 -4.83 11.28 7.02
C ALA A 83 -4.17 10.62 5.79
N ALA A 84 -3.57 11.43 4.90
CA ALA A 84 -2.82 10.92 3.75
C ALA A 84 -1.55 10.14 4.16
N GLN A 85 -0.78 10.68 5.09
CA GLN A 85 0.40 10.04 5.67
C GLN A 85 0.06 8.67 6.28
N ARG A 86 -1.05 8.61 7.03
CA ARG A 86 -1.54 7.38 7.63
C ARG A 86 -1.98 6.36 6.59
N ALA A 87 -2.77 6.79 5.60
CA ALA A 87 -3.21 5.92 4.50
C ALA A 87 -2.03 5.26 3.77
N VAL A 88 -0.95 6.01 3.51
CA VAL A 88 0.28 5.48 2.91
C VAL A 88 0.94 4.43 3.80
N ALA A 89 1.18 4.76 5.08
CA ALA A 89 1.84 3.83 6.00
C ALA A 89 1.03 2.54 6.20
N ASP A 90 -0.28 2.66 6.39
CA ASP A 90 -1.16 1.51 6.61
C ASP A 90 -1.29 0.63 5.36
N GLN A 91 -1.42 1.21 4.16
CA GLN A 91 -1.44 0.44 2.92
C GLN A 91 -0.11 -0.27 2.67
N MET A 92 1.03 0.40 2.88
CA MET A 92 2.34 -0.25 2.76
C MET A 92 2.46 -1.44 3.72
N MET A 93 2.08 -1.29 5.00
CA MET A 93 2.09 -2.40 5.97
C MET A 93 1.16 -3.53 5.55
N GLN A 94 -0.04 -3.22 5.06
CA GLN A 94 -1.01 -4.22 4.59
C GLN A 94 -0.46 -5.02 3.41
N GLN A 95 0.09 -4.35 2.40
CA GLN A 95 0.62 -4.99 1.20
C GLN A 95 1.90 -5.78 1.46
N ALA A 96 2.76 -5.29 2.37
CA ALA A 96 3.95 -5.99 2.82
C ALA A 96 3.64 -7.25 3.62
N SER A 97 2.53 -7.28 4.36
CA SER A 97 2.04 -8.48 5.08
C SER A 97 1.22 -9.45 4.22
N ARG A 98 0.82 -9.07 3.00
CA ARG A 98 -0.08 -9.89 2.19
C ARG A 98 0.67 -11.12 1.66
N ALA A 99 0.22 -12.32 2.02
CA ALA A 99 0.82 -13.57 1.58
C ALA A 99 0.88 -13.69 0.04
N GLY A 100 -0.17 -13.22 -0.65
CA GLY A 100 -0.24 -13.23 -2.12
C GLY A 100 0.58 -12.15 -2.84
N SER A 101 1.23 -11.23 -2.12
CA SER A 101 2.17 -10.28 -2.75
C SER A 101 3.45 -11.00 -3.16
N ALA A 102 4.02 -10.62 -4.30
CA ALA A 102 5.31 -11.13 -4.74
C ALA A 102 6.40 -10.84 -3.69
N PRO A 103 7.40 -11.71 -3.49
CA PRO A 103 8.47 -11.50 -2.51
C PRO A 103 9.16 -10.15 -2.64
N GLU A 104 9.42 -9.72 -3.88
CA GLU A 104 10.06 -8.44 -4.18
C GLU A 104 9.21 -7.24 -3.77
N VAL A 105 7.89 -7.31 -3.97
CA VAL A 105 6.96 -6.27 -3.50
C VAL A 105 7.05 -6.13 -1.99
N ARG A 106 7.04 -7.26 -1.25
CA ARG A 106 7.17 -7.22 0.21
C ARG A 106 8.53 -6.68 0.64
N ALA A 107 9.60 -7.04 -0.06
CA ALA A 107 10.95 -6.56 0.24
C ALA A 107 11.05 -5.03 0.10
N VAL A 108 10.62 -4.49 -1.05
CA VAL A 108 10.60 -3.05 -1.33
C VAL A 108 9.80 -2.28 -0.27
N LEU A 109 8.56 -2.71 0.00
CA LEU A 109 7.70 -2.02 0.96
C LEU A 109 8.26 -2.09 2.40
N SER A 110 8.84 -3.24 2.79
CA SER A 110 9.43 -3.42 4.11
C SER A 110 10.66 -2.53 4.31
N ASP A 111 11.53 -2.42 3.31
CA ASP A 111 12.70 -1.52 3.34
C ASP A 111 12.25 -0.04 3.47
N ARG A 112 11.24 0.38 2.71
CA ARG A 112 10.74 1.77 2.82
C ARG A 112 10.07 2.06 4.16
N LEU A 113 9.35 1.10 4.73
CA LEU A 113 8.78 1.21 6.07
C LEU A 113 9.88 1.31 7.14
N GLU A 114 10.95 0.51 7.05
CA GLU A 114 12.12 0.60 7.93
C GLU A 114 12.75 1.99 7.87
N ARG A 115 13.01 2.50 6.67
CA ARG A 115 13.58 3.84 6.47
C ARG A 115 12.66 4.94 7.00
N LEU A 116 11.35 4.83 6.80
CA LEU A 116 10.38 5.78 7.31
C LEU A 116 10.39 5.80 8.84
N ALA A 117 10.30 4.63 9.49
CA ALA A 117 10.33 4.54 10.95
C ALA A 117 11.64 5.14 11.51
N GLY A 118 12.80 4.74 10.97
CA GLY A 118 14.09 5.28 11.38
C GLY A 118 14.20 6.80 11.21
N ARG A 119 13.66 7.35 10.10
CA ARG A 119 13.62 8.80 9.87
C ARG A 119 12.77 9.52 10.90
N LEU A 120 11.59 8.99 11.22
CA LEU A 120 10.68 9.59 12.19
C LEU A 120 11.24 9.51 13.63
N GLU A 121 11.94 8.43 13.96
CA GLU A 121 12.62 8.23 15.26
C GLU A 121 13.84 9.15 15.42
N ALA A 122 14.53 9.49 14.32
CA ALA A 122 15.67 10.39 14.32
C ALA A 122 15.31 11.88 14.45
N LEU A 123 14.02 12.24 14.39
CA LEU A 123 13.58 13.62 14.60
C LEU A 123 13.85 14.05 16.05
N GLY A 124 14.39 15.25 16.24
CA GLY A 124 14.67 15.77 17.59
C GLY A 124 13.40 16.03 18.43
N ALA A 125 12.29 16.35 17.78
CA ALA A 125 11.00 16.60 18.44
C ALA A 125 9.84 16.12 17.55
N PRO A 126 9.62 14.80 17.42
CA PRO A 126 8.55 14.27 16.60
C PRO A 126 7.18 14.65 17.17
N SER A 127 6.20 14.87 16.31
CA SER A 127 4.81 15.07 16.72
C SER A 127 4.21 13.77 17.31
N PRO A 128 3.10 13.85 18.07
CA PRO A 128 2.40 12.63 18.52
C PRO A 128 2.01 11.70 17.37
N HIS A 129 1.60 12.25 16.23
CA HIS A 129 1.25 11.49 15.02
C HIS A 129 2.47 10.74 14.47
N GLN A 130 3.61 11.42 14.33
CA GLN A 130 4.85 10.82 13.84
C GLN A 130 5.35 9.69 14.76
N ARG A 131 5.31 9.91 16.08
CA ARG A 131 5.65 8.86 17.07
C ARG A 131 4.73 7.65 16.97
N LEU A 132 3.43 7.87 16.80
CA LEU A 132 2.45 6.78 16.66
C LEU A 132 2.75 5.93 15.43
N VAL A 133 2.96 6.55 14.27
CA VAL A 133 3.24 5.80 13.03
C VAL A 133 4.55 5.04 13.12
N ALA A 134 5.63 5.66 13.63
CA ALA A 134 6.90 4.95 13.83
C ALA A 134 6.72 3.72 14.73
N ALA A 135 6.04 3.88 15.88
CA ALA A 135 5.76 2.79 16.81
C ALA A 135 4.91 1.67 16.19
N ASP A 136 3.92 2.01 15.36
CA ASP A 136 3.09 1.03 14.66
C ASP A 136 3.88 0.24 13.62
N VAL A 137 4.76 0.89 12.87
CA VAL A 137 5.68 0.23 11.93
C VAL A 137 6.62 -0.73 12.68
N ARG A 138 7.22 -0.29 13.78
CA ARG A 138 8.08 -1.16 14.61
C ARG A 138 7.33 -2.36 15.15
N ARG A 139 6.10 -2.16 15.64
CA ARG A 139 5.24 -3.25 16.11
C ARG A 139 4.89 -4.21 14.98
N TRP A 140 4.60 -3.69 13.79
CA TRP A 140 4.32 -4.50 12.60
C TRP A 140 5.52 -5.36 12.20
N GLN A 141 6.74 -4.82 12.22
CA GLN A 141 7.98 -5.56 11.92
C GLN A 141 8.24 -6.73 12.88
N GLN A 142 7.83 -6.59 14.14
CA GLN A 142 8.02 -7.60 15.18
C GLN A 142 6.97 -8.73 15.17
N ARG A 143 5.94 -8.66 14.31
CA ARG A 143 4.89 -9.70 14.26
C ARG A 143 5.42 -11.00 13.65
N ILE A 144 5.24 -12.09 14.40
CA ILE A 144 5.62 -13.45 13.98
C ILE A 144 4.81 -13.91 12.76
N GLU A 145 3.58 -13.44 12.58
CA GLU A 145 2.72 -13.82 11.44
C GLU A 145 3.30 -13.41 10.07
N ASN A 146 4.24 -12.46 10.04
CA ASN A 146 4.93 -12.02 8.82
C ASN A 146 6.07 -12.98 8.38
N THR A 147 6.34 -14.06 9.13
CA THR A 147 7.45 -15.00 8.82
C THR A 147 7.02 -16.24 8.05
N VAL A 148 5.73 -16.39 7.70
CA VAL A 148 5.27 -17.53 6.90
C VAL A 148 5.63 -17.29 5.42
N PRO A 149 6.39 -18.18 4.76
CA PRO A 149 6.69 -18.05 3.34
C PRO A 149 5.40 -17.93 2.52
N GLY A 150 5.41 -17.00 1.56
CA GLY A 150 4.29 -16.85 0.61
C GLY A 150 4.01 -18.14 -0.17
N PRO A 151 2.81 -18.28 -0.76
CA PRO A 151 2.44 -19.47 -1.53
C PRO A 151 3.42 -19.68 -2.68
N GLN A 152 3.82 -20.93 -2.90
CA GLN A 152 4.69 -21.30 -4.02
C GLN A 152 3.92 -21.19 -5.34
N LEU A 153 4.55 -20.63 -6.37
CA LEU A 153 4.00 -20.65 -7.72
C LEU A 153 3.88 -22.10 -8.18
N GLN A 154 2.67 -22.53 -8.53
CA GLN A 154 2.46 -23.81 -9.17
C GLN A 154 2.78 -23.69 -10.65
N MET A 155 3.60 -24.60 -11.17
CA MET A 155 3.80 -24.70 -12.61
C MET A 155 2.46 -25.09 -13.26
N PRO A 156 2.09 -24.47 -14.39
CA PRO A 156 0.94 -24.94 -15.16
C PRO A 156 1.16 -26.40 -15.57
N ALA A 157 0.07 -27.16 -15.67
CA ALA A 157 0.14 -28.51 -16.21
C ALA A 157 0.72 -28.45 -17.62
N GLY A 158 1.82 -29.17 -17.88
CA GLY A 158 2.39 -29.23 -19.22
C GLY A 158 1.38 -29.81 -20.20
N ASP A 159 1.14 -29.13 -21.32
CA ASP A 159 0.27 -29.65 -22.37
C ASP A 159 0.86 -30.93 -22.98
N PRO A 160 0.06 -31.98 -23.21
CA PRO A 160 0.55 -33.24 -23.78
C PRO A 160 1.03 -33.01 -25.22
N ILE A 161 2.35 -32.96 -25.40
CA ILE A 161 3.00 -32.88 -26.70
C ILE A 161 3.04 -34.29 -27.30
N GLY A 162 1.89 -34.77 -27.80
CA GLY A 162 1.79 -36.13 -28.36
C GLY A 162 0.44 -36.54 -28.97
N GLY A 163 -0.56 -35.66 -29.03
CA GLY A 163 -1.88 -35.97 -29.57
C GLY A 163 -2.00 -35.85 -31.10
N SER A 164 -1.02 -36.32 -31.87
CA SER A 164 -1.15 -36.44 -33.33
C SER A 164 -1.02 -37.90 -33.78
N SER A 165 -1.94 -38.76 -33.33
CA SER A 165 -2.25 -39.97 -34.09
C SER A 165 -3.13 -39.59 -35.30
N ARG A 166 -2.48 -39.07 -36.35
CA ARG A 166 -3.01 -39.17 -37.72
C ARG A 166 -2.71 -40.58 -38.22
N GLY A 167 -3.75 -41.25 -38.71
CA GLY A 167 -3.68 -42.51 -39.46
C GLY A 167 -4.76 -43.46 -38.98
N GLY A 168 -5.67 -43.98 -39.80
CA GLY A 168 -5.88 -43.93 -41.23
C GLY A 168 -7.17 -44.73 -41.48
N GLY A 169 -7.93 -44.39 -42.52
CA GLY A 169 -9.26 -44.93 -42.72
C GLY A 169 -9.34 -46.45 -42.88
N ARG A 170 -10.47 -47.00 -42.46
CA ARG A 170 -11.50 -47.62 -43.32
C ARG A 170 -12.77 -47.84 -42.52
#